data_AF-A0AAJ5UAV3-F1
#
_entry.id   AF-A0AAJ5UAV3-F1
#
_cell.length_a   1.000
_cell.length_b   1.000
_cell.length_c   1.000
_cell.angle_alpha   90.00
_cell.angle_beta   90.00
_cell.angle_gamma   90.00
#
_symmetry.space_group_name_H-M   'P 1'
#
loop_
_entity.id
_entity.type
_entity.pdbx_description
1 polymer ?
#
loop_
_entity_poly.entity_id
_entity_poly.type
_entity_poly.pdbx_seq_one_letter_code
_entity_poly.pdbx_strand_id
1 'polypeptide(L)'
;MTTFSLPPAAIKEIKAIYKAERDGYVSEYVRRHLRERVELTEPHPVSLVRLQEHILNGYRIADLRSQDIFIPGSPMMRVVLDRPQSVIDADRVELEAAAEAALMDEITDEISQVYAARHRAEMEAKAAEEAAALEAEAPSMRERIRAALADSENE
;
A
#
# COMPACT_ATOMS: atom_id res chain seq x y z
N MET A 1 -3.46 -20.16 -29.41
CA MET A 1 -3.13 -18.91 -28.71
C MET A 1 -1.63 -18.72 -28.73
N THR A 2 -1.10 -17.88 -29.62
CA THR A 2 0.33 -17.57 -29.67
C THR A 2 0.68 -16.68 -28.49
N THR A 3 1.52 -17.19 -27.59
CA THR A 3 2.12 -16.44 -26.48
C THR A 3 2.96 -15.30 -27.04
N PHE A 4 2.50 -14.07 -26.87
CA PHE A 4 3.26 -12.88 -27.25
C PHE A 4 4.49 -12.78 -26.34
N SER A 5 5.68 -12.94 -26.90
CA SER A 5 6.96 -12.82 -26.18
C SER A 5 7.61 -11.49 -26.53
N LEU A 6 7.90 -10.68 -25.50
CA LEU A 6 8.54 -9.38 -25.68
C LEU A 6 10.01 -9.56 -26.13
N PRO A 7 10.54 -8.67 -26.99
CA PRO A 7 11.96 -8.68 -27.36
C PRO A 7 12.87 -8.53 -26.12
N PRO A 8 14.07 -9.16 -26.09
CA PRO A 8 14.99 -9.09 -24.95
C PRO A 8 15.38 -7.66 -24.54
N ALA A 9 15.48 -6.75 -25.50
CA ALA A 9 15.76 -5.33 -25.25
C ALA A 9 14.62 -4.65 -24.46
N ALA A 10 13.36 -4.87 -24.85
CA ALA A 10 12.20 -4.33 -24.16
C ALA A 10 12.07 -4.88 -22.73
N ILE A 11 12.37 -6.17 -22.52
CA ILE A 11 12.36 -6.78 -21.18
C ILE A 11 13.41 -6.11 -20.27
N LYS A 12 14.60 -5.82 -20.80
CA LYS A 12 15.67 -5.16 -20.03
C LYS A 12 15.27 -3.73 -19.64
N GLU A 13 14.67 -2.98 -20.56
CA GLU A 13 14.18 -1.62 -20.28
C GLU A 13 13.07 -1.61 -19.24
N ILE A 14 12.07 -2.50 -19.37
CA ILE A 14 10.98 -2.63 -18.39
C ILE A 14 11.53 -2.94 -17.00
N LYS A 15 12.48 -3.87 -16.89
CA LYS A 15 13.13 -4.19 -15.61
C LYS A 15 13.89 -3.00 -15.02
N ALA A 16 14.52 -2.19 -15.85
CA ALA A 16 15.25 -1.01 -15.40
C ALA A 16 14.30 0.08 -14.88
N ILE A 17 13.19 0.32 -15.58
CA ILE A 17 12.14 1.27 -15.17
C ILE A 17 11.54 0.83 -13.84
N TYR A 18 11.11 -0.42 -13.74
CA TYR A 18 10.54 -0.97 -12.50
C TYR A 18 11.51 -0.88 -11.32
N LYS A 19 12.79 -1.17 -11.56
CA LYS A 19 13.81 -1.00 -10.54
C LYS A 19 13.95 0.46 -10.10
N ALA A 20 13.95 1.40 -11.04
CA ALA A 20 14.07 2.83 -10.74
C ALA A 20 12.85 3.35 -9.95
N GLU A 21 11.65 2.91 -10.30
CA GLU A 21 10.41 3.22 -9.58
C GLU A 21 10.44 2.67 -8.16
N ARG A 22 10.84 1.40 -7.98
CA ARG A 22 11.04 0.80 -6.67
C ARG A 22 12.05 1.57 -5.84
N ASP A 23 13.22 1.84 -6.40
CA ASP A 23 14.31 2.54 -5.69
C ASP A 23 13.87 3.96 -5.30
N GLY A 24 13.10 4.63 -6.17
CA GLY A 24 12.49 5.93 -5.90
C GLY A 24 11.47 5.89 -4.77
N TYR A 25 10.56 4.91 -4.79
CA TYR A 25 9.55 4.70 -3.74
C TYR A 25 10.21 4.47 -2.38
N VAL A 26 11.18 3.55 -2.32
CA VAL A 26 11.91 3.22 -1.09
C VAL A 26 12.62 4.46 -0.55
N SER A 27 13.29 5.22 -1.42
CA SER A 27 14.01 6.43 -1.02
C SER A 27 13.08 7.48 -0.41
N GLU A 28 11.93 7.74 -1.03
CA GLU A 28 10.94 8.69 -0.50
C GLU A 28 10.28 8.19 0.79
N TYR A 29 10.02 6.88 0.90
CA TYR A 29 9.50 6.27 2.12
C TYR A 29 10.46 6.46 3.30
N VAL A 30 11.75 6.14 3.11
CA VAL A 30 12.79 6.34 4.12
C VAL A 30 12.89 7.81 4.48
N ARG A 31 12.93 8.72 3.50
CA ARG A 31 13.01 10.17 3.73
C ARG A 31 11.86 10.69 4.58
N ARG A 32 10.65 10.16 4.39
CA ARG A 32 9.45 10.59 5.12
C ARG A 32 9.43 10.11 6.57
N HIS A 33 9.99 8.94 6.85
CA HIS A 33 9.85 8.26 8.13
C HIS A 33 11.11 8.27 9.00
N LEU A 34 12.29 8.39 8.39
CA LEU A 34 13.55 8.44 9.12
C LEU A 34 13.64 9.76 9.90
N ARG A 35 13.84 9.64 11.21
CA ARG A 35 14.08 10.78 12.09
C ARG A 35 15.53 10.78 12.51
N GLU A 36 16.26 11.85 12.22
CA GLU A 36 17.66 11.99 12.64
C GLU A 36 17.79 12.54 14.06
N ARG A 37 16.69 13.08 14.61
CA ARG A 37 16.66 13.72 15.92
C ARG A 37 15.51 13.20 16.77
N VAL A 38 15.72 13.20 18.07
CA VAL A 38 14.68 12.96 19.08
C VAL A 38 14.57 14.17 20.00
N GLU A 39 13.36 14.42 20.50
CA GLU A 39 13.07 15.54 21.39
C GLU A 39 12.58 15.02 22.74
N LEU A 40 13.14 15.53 23.82
CA LEU A 40 12.74 15.28 25.20
C LEU A 40 12.04 16.52 25.75
N THR A 41 10.77 16.36 26.13
CA THR A 41 9.90 17.44 26.66
C THR A 41 9.22 17.04 27.97
N GLU A 42 9.65 15.95 28.59
CA GLU A 42 9.02 15.40 29.78
C GLU A 42 9.25 16.28 31.03
N PRO A 43 8.57 15.99 32.17
CA PRO A 43 8.88 16.64 33.44
C PRO A 43 10.31 16.38 33.92
N HIS A 44 10.89 17.36 34.62
CA HIS A 44 12.33 17.47 34.92
C HIS A 44 13.00 16.18 35.42
N PRO A 45 12.46 15.38 36.36
CA PRO A 45 13.11 14.15 36.80
C PRO A 45 13.18 13.07 35.72
N VAL A 46 12.13 12.93 34.90
CA VAL A 46 12.05 11.94 33.82
C VAL A 46 12.98 12.32 32.68
N SER A 47 13.00 13.59 32.32
CA SER A 47 13.84 14.13 31.25
C SER A 47 15.32 13.97 31.56
N LEU A 48 15.74 14.15 32.82
CA LEU A 48 17.13 13.95 33.21
C LEU A 48 17.57 12.49 33.11
N VAL A 49 16.75 11.54 33.54
CA VAL A 49 17.06 10.10 33.42
C VAL A 49 17.15 9.71 31.95
N ARG A 50 16.16 10.08 31.14
CA ARG A 50 16.17 9.80 29.70
C ARG A 50 17.35 10.46 29.00
N LEU A 51 17.66 11.71 29.34
CA LEU A 51 18.82 12.41 28.79
C LEU A 51 20.10 11.64 29.12
N GLN A 52 20.31 11.23 30.36
CA GLN A 52 21.48 10.45 30.77
C GLN A 52 21.59 9.15 29.97
N GLU A 53 20.50 8.39 29.85
CA GLU A 53 20.47 7.16 29.05
C GLU A 53 20.85 7.42 27.58
N HIS A 54 20.29 8.46 26.96
CA HIS A 54 20.61 8.79 25.57
C HIS A 54 22.07 9.21 25.39
N ILE A 55 22.61 10.03 26.30
CA ILE A 55 24.03 10.43 26.26
C ILE A 55 24.94 9.20 26.42
N LEU A 56 24.61 8.28 27.34
CA LEU A 56 25.35 7.01 27.50
C LEU A 56 25.29 6.14 26.24
N ASN A 57 24.18 6.19 25.51
CA ASN A 57 24.00 5.50 24.23
C ASN A 57 24.59 6.25 23.02
N GLY A 58 25.35 7.34 23.25
CA GLY A 58 26.09 8.04 22.20
C GLY A 58 25.30 9.12 21.45
N TYR A 59 24.10 9.47 21.91
CA TYR A 59 23.36 10.62 21.38
C TYR A 59 24.07 11.93 21.76
N ARG A 60 23.91 12.97 20.94
CA ARG A 60 24.53 14.28 21.17
C ARG A 60 23.50 15.37 21.32
N ILE A 61 23.72 16.31 22.23
CA ILE A 61 22.83 17.47 22.40
C ILE A 61 22.98 18.39 21.19
N ALA A 62 21.89 18.57 20.45
CA ALA A 62 21.80 19.45 19.29
C ALA A 62 21.22 20.83 19.66
N ASP A 63 20.22 20.84 20.55
CA ASP A 63 19.61 22.05 21.11
C ASP A 63 19.18 21.77 22.56
N LEU A 64 19.34 22.77 23.42
CA LEU A 64 18.90 22.71 24.81
C LEU A 64 18.26 24.05 25.16
N ARG A 65 16.98 24.01 25.54
CA ARG A 65 16.25 25.17 26.00
C ARG A 65 15.61 24.87 27.34
N SER A 66 15.96 25.66 28.35
CA SER A 66 15.28 25.69 29.63
C SER A 66 14.48 26.98 29.75
N GLN A 67 13.33 26.92 30.40
CA GLN A 67 12.58 28.10 30.79
C GLN A 67 12.95 28.51 32.21
N ASP A 68 13.23 29.80 32.40
CA ASP A 68 13.50 30.36 33.74
C ASP A 68 12.20 30.64 34.52
N ILE A 69 11.07 30.74 33.80
CA ILE A 69 9.74 30.96 34.35
C ILE A 69 8.80 29.85 33.89
N PHE A 70 7.90 29.39 34.78
CA PHE A 70 6.92 28.37 34.44
C PHE A 70 5.83 28.95 33.53
N ILE A 71 5.73 28.45 32.30
CA ILE A 71 4.64 28.76 31.37
C ILE A 71 3.70 27.55 31.30
N PRO A 72 2.42 27.69 31.72
CA PRO A 72 1.44 26.61 31.61
C PRO A 72 1.35 26.07 30.17
N GLY A 73 1.39 24.74 30.04
CA GLY A 73 1.31 24.06 28.74
C GLY A 73 2.63 24.00 27.95
N SER A 74 3.72 24.59 28.46
CA SER A 74 5.05 24.46 27.86
C SER A 74 5.95 23.55 28.70
N PRO A 75 6.84 22.77 28.07
CA PRO A 75 7.83 21.99 28.82
C PRO A 75 8.84 22.94 29.48
N MET A 76 9.15 22.68 30.76
CA MET A 76 10.13 23.47 31.52
C MET A 76 11.55 23.33 30.93
N MET A 77 11.84 22.19 30.31
CA MET A 77 13.07 21.91 29.60
C MET A 77 12.75 21.16 28.31
N ARG A 78 13.35 21.59 27.22
CA ARG A 78 13.30 20.97 25.90
C ARG A 78 14.73 20.62 25.48
N VAL A 79 14.99 19.35 25.23
CA VAL A 79 16.29 18.87 24.75
C VAL A 79 16.09 18.21 23.41
N VAL A 80 16.82 18.65 22.39
CA VAL A 80 16.88 17.99 21.08
C VAL A 80 18.20 17.26 20.99
N LEU A 81 18.14 15.97 20.64
CA LEU A 81 19.29 15.09 20.56
C LEU A 81 19.48 14.63 19.12
N ASP A 82 20.70 14.77 18.59
CA ASP A 82 21.13 14.08 17.38
C ASP A 82 21.33 12.60 17.70
N ARG A 83 20.71 11.74 16.89
CA ARG A 83 20.85 10.29 17.01
C ARG A 83 22.25 9.86 16.53
N PRO A 84 22.85 8.84 17.15
CA PRO A 84 24.10 8.27 16.65
C PRO A 84 23.88 7.61 15.28
N GLN A 85 24.90 7.67 14.43
CA GLN A 85 24.82 7.14 13.05
C GLN A 85 24.45 5.66 13.00
N SER A 86 24.94 4.86 13.95
CA SER A 86 24.60 3.43 14.05
C SER A 86 23.10 3.17 14.22
N VAL A 87 22.40 4.04 14.95
CA VAL A 87 20.96 3.92 15.18
C VAL A 87 20.19 4.45 13.96
N ILE A 88 20.68 5.48 13.29
CA ILE A 88 20.12 5.97 12.01
C ILE A 88 20.23 4.89 10.92
N ASP A 89 21.37 4.22 10.83
CA ASP A 89 21.63 3.19 9.82
C ASP A 89 20.76 1.94 10.07
N ALA A 90 20.58 1.54 11.33
CA ALA A 90 19.70 0.44 11.70
C ALA A 90 18.24 0.73 11.32
N ASP A 91 17.71 1.90 11.71
CA ASP A 91 16.38 2.35 11.32
C ASP A 91 16.21 2.43 9.80
N ARG A 92 17.25 2.87 9.09
CA ARG A 92 17.20 2.94 7.62
C ARG A 92 16.98 1.56 7.02
N VAL A 93 17.71 0.54 7.47
CA VAL A 93 17.54 -0.84 6.99
C VAL A 93 16.14 -1.36 7.30
N GLU A 94 15.61 -1.08 8.49
CA GLU A 94 14.25 -1.47 8.86
C GLU A 94 13.20 -0.75 7.99
N LEU A 95 13.38 0.55 7.73
CA LEU A 95 12.49 1.34 6.89
C LEU A 95 12.56 0.93 5.41
N GLU A 96 13.73 0.54 4.90
CA GLU A 96 13.88 0.00 3.55
C GLU A 96 13.09 -1.31 3.40
N ALA A 97 13.21 -2.23 4.37
CA ALA A 97 12.43 -3.46 4.38
C ALA A 97 10.92 -3.21 4.48
N ALA A 98 10.51 -2.25 5.32
CA ALA A 98 9.10 -1.86 5.44
C ALA A 98 8.57 -1.21 4.16
N ALA A 99 9.38 -0.41 3.48
CA ALA A 99 9.03 0.20 2.20
C ALA A 99 8.83 -0.86 1.11
N GLU A 100 9.73 -1.84 1.04
CA GLU A 100 9.60 -2.96 0.09
C GLU A 100 8.33 -3.77 0.36
N ALA A 101 8.00 -4.05 1.62
CA ALA A 101 6.76 -4.74 1.99
C ALA A 101 5.52 -3.94 1.57
N ALA A 102 5.48 -2.63 1.88
CA ALA A 102 4.36 -1.77 1.54
C ALA A 102 4.15 -1.66 0.01
N LEU A 103 5.24 -1.58 -0.76
CA LEU A 103 5.17 -1.57 -2.23
C LEU A 103 4.62 -2.90 -2.76
N MET A 104 5.04 -4.03 -2.19
CA MET A 104 4.53 -5.34 -2.62
C MET A 104 3.04 -5.52 -2.29
N ASP A 105 2.58 -4.99 -1.16
CA ASP A 105 1.16 -4.98 -0.81
C ASP A 105 0.35 -4.13 -1.80
N GLU A 106 0.84 -2.94 -2.17
CA GLU A 106 0.20 -2.07 -3.17
C GLU A 106 0.09 -2.75 -4.54
N ILE A 107 1.18 -3.38 -5.00
CA ILE A 107 1.20 -4.11 -6.27
C ILE A 107 0.25 -5.31 -6.23
N THR A 108 0.21 -6.03 -5.10
CA THR A 108 -0.68 -7.19 -4.94
C THR A 108 -2.14 -6.77 -4.97
N ASP A 109 -2.48 -5.64 -4.34
CA ASP A 109 -3.83 -5.08 -4.37
C ASP A 109 -4.21 -4.64 -5.79
N GLU A 110 -3.33 -3.93 -6.49
CA GLU A 110 -3.56 -3.50 -7.87
C GLU A 110 -3.80 -4.70 -8.81
N ILE A 111 -2.96 -5.73 -8.72
CA ILE A 111 -3.14 -6.98 -9.48
C ILE A 111 -4.49 -7.61 -9.16
N SER A 112 -4.84 -7.70 -7.88
CA SER A 112 -6.11 -8.30 -7.43
C SER A 112 -7.32 -7.55 -7.98
N GLN A 113 -7.27 -6.21 -8.00
CA GLN A 113 -8.32 -5.37 -8.57
C GLN A 113 -8.46 -5.58 -10.08
N VAL A 114 -7.36 -5.67 -10.81
CA VAL A 114 -7.36 -5.95 -12.27
C VAL A 114 -7.98 -7.31 -12.56
N TYR A 115 -7.59 -8.36 -11.83
CA TYR A 115 -8.17 -9.69 -11.99
C TYR A 115 -9.66 -9.72 -11.65
N ALA A 116 -10.08 -9.06 -10.57
CA ALA A 116 -11.48 -8.96 -10.18
C ALA A 116 -12.32 -8.18 -11.22
N ALA A 117 -11.76 -7.13 -11.83
CA ALA A 117 -12.42 -6.40 -12.91
C ALA A 117 -12.59 -7.27 -14.17
N ARG A 118 -11.54 -8.01 -14.56
CA ARG A 118 -11.60 -8.93 -15.70
C ARG A 118 -12.61 -10.05 -15.48
N HIS A 119 -12.61 -10.67 -14.30
CA HIS A 119 -13.56 -11.73 -13.97
C HIS A 119 -15.01 -11.22 -14.00
N ARG A 120 -15.27 -10.00 -13.50
CA ARG A 120 -16.58 -9.36 -13.61
C ARG A 120 -17.01 -9.17 -15.06
N ALA A 121 -16.13 -8.63 -15.92
CA ALA A 121 -16.41 -8.47 -17.33
C ALA A 121 -16.69 -9.81 -18.06
N GLU A 122 -15.96 -10.87 -17.72
CA GLU A 122 -16.18 -12.21 -18.28
C GLU A 122 -17.54 -12.79 -17.82
N MET A 123 -17.94 -12.57 -16.57
CA MET A 123 -19.25 -13.00 -16.06
C MET A 123 -20.41 -12.21 -16.69
N GLU A 124 -20.25 -10.90 -16.86
CA GLU A 124 -21.24 -10.05 -17.54
C GLU A 124 -21.40 -10.43 -19.00
N ALA A 125 -20.32 -10.73 -19.71
CA ALA A 125 -20.37 -11.22 -21.08
C ALA A 125 -21.14 -12.55 -21.19
N LYS A 126 -20.88 -13.50 -20.28
CA LYS A 126 -21.62 -14.77 -20.24
C LYS A 126 -23.11 -14.58 -19.96
N ALA A 127 -23.45 -13.72 -19.00
CA ALA A 127 -24.84 -13.42 -18.69
C ALA A 127 -25.58 -12.79 -19.88
N ALA A 128 -24.90 -11.93 -20.64
CA ALA A 128 -25.45 -11.34 -21.87
C ALA A 128 -25.65 -12.40 -22.98
N GLU A 129 -24.71 -13.33 -23.15
CA GLU A 129 -24.85 -14.45 -24.09
C GLU A 129 -26.01 -15.39 -23.71
N GLU A 130 -26.16 -15.73 -22.43
CA GLU A 130 -27.27 -16.54 -21.93
C GLU A 130 -28.62 -15.86 -22.12
N ALA A 131 -28.72 -14.56 -21.83
CA ALA A 131 -29.94 -13.78 -22.05
C ALA A 131 -30.32 -13.71 -23.55
N ALA A 132 -29.34 -13.52 -24.43
CA ALA A 132 -29.56 -13.50 -25.87
C ALA A 132 -30.00 -14.88 -26.41
N ALA A 133 -29.43 -15.96 -25.87
CA ALA A 133 -29.85 -17.31 -26.20
C ALA A 133 -31.29 -17.59 -25.76
N LEU A 134 -31.69 -17.18 -24.55
CA LEU A 134 -33.06 -17.28 -24.05
C LEU A 134 -34.06 -16.47 -24.89
N GLU A 135 -33.68 -15.27 -25.34
CA GLU A 135 -34.52 -14.43 -26.21
C GLU A 135 -34.69 -15.05 -27.61
N ALA A 136 -33.64 -15.69 -28.14
CA ALA A 136 -33.70 -16.42 -29.40
C ALA A 136 -34.57 -17.69 -29.33
N GLU A 137 -34.63 -18.37 -28.18
CA GLU A 137 -35.46 -19.57 -27.97
C GLU A 137 -36.93 -19.25 -27.63
N ALA A 138 -37.23 -18.03 -27.16
CA ALA A 138 -38.57 -17.59 -26.77
C ALA A 138 -39.68 -17.83 -27.81
N PRO A 139 -39.51 -17.56 -29.14
CA PRO A 139 -40.54 -17.84 -30.13
C PRO A 139 -40.83 -19.34 -30.28
N SER A 140 -39.79 -20.19 -30.27
CA SER A 140 -39.94 -21.66 -30.30
C SER A 140 -40.69 -22.17 -29.07
N MET A 141 -40.39 -21.65 -27.88
CA MET A 141 -41.11 -22.01 -26.67
C MET A 141 -42.59 -21.57 -26.70
N ARG A 142 -42.87 -20.37 -27.21
CA ARG A 142 -44.25 -19.86 -27.37
C ARG A 142 -45.07 -20.72 -28.35
N GLU A 143 -44.46 -21.18 -29.43
CA GLU A 143 -45.09 -22.11 -30.38
C GLU A 143 -45.37 -23.47 -29.75
N ARG A 144 -44.42 -24.03 -29.00
CA ARG A 144 -44.62 -25.29 -28.27
C ARG A 144 -45.75 -25.20 -27.23
N ILE A 145 -45.84 -24.09 -26.50
CA ILE A 145 -46.93 -23.84 -25.54
C ILE A 145 -48.26 -23.72 -26.26
N ARG A 146 -48.32 -22.98 -27.38
CA ARG A 146 -49.55 -22.83 -28.18
C ARG A 146 -50.01 -24.18 -28.76
N ALA A 147 -49.09 -25.00 -29.26
CA ALA A 147 -49.39 -26.32 -29.78
C ALA A 147 -49.92 -27.25 -28.67
N ALA A 148 -49.30 -27.25 -27.50
CA ALA A 148 -49.74 -28.05 -26.35
C ALA A 148 -51.12 -27.63 -25.81
N LEU A 149 -51.45 -26.33 -25.80
CA LEU A 149 -52.79 -25.86 -25.44
C LEU A 149 -53.85 -26.27 -26.47
N ALA A 150 -53.55 -26.18 -27.76
CA ALA A 150 -54.46 -26.56 -28.82
C ALA A 150 -54.76 -28.07 -28.86
N ASP A 151 -53.78 -28.91 -28.49
CA ASP A 151 -54.00 -30.36 -28.33
C ASP A 151 -54.85 -30.69 -27.09
N SER A 152 -54.75 -29.90 -26.00
CA SER A 152 -55.54 -30.11 -24.78
C SER A 152 -57.02 -29.70 -24.89
N GLU A 153 -57.39 -28.93 -25.92
CA GLU A 153 -58.78 -28.53 -26.18
C GLU A 153 -59.52 -29.50 -27.14
N ASN A 154 -58.81 -30.52 -27.67
CA ASN A 154 -59.36 -31.52 -28.59
C ASN A 154 -59.55 -32.92 -27.96
N GLU A 155 -59.45 -33.04 -26.64
CA GLU A 155 -59.80 -34.23 -25.83
C GLU A 155 -61.13 -34.03 -25.10
#